data_AF-A0A6S6SKJ6-F1
#
_entry.id   AF-A0A6S6SKJ6-F1
#
_cell.length_a   1.000
_cell.length_b   1.000
_cell.length_c   1.000
_cell.angle_alpha   90.00
_cell.angle_beta   90.00
_cell.angle_gamma   90.00
#
_symmetry.space_group_name_H-M   'P 1'
#
loop_
_entity.id
_entity.type
_entity.pdbx_description
1 polymer ?
#
loop_
_entity_poly.entity_id
_entity_poly.type
_entity_poly.pdbx_seq_one_letter_code
_entity_poly.pdbx_strand_id
1 'polypeptide(L)'
;MTLVVVRKTNRGIFSFSDTKLTLQEDSRLSNPYLESSLKSHILIPDISFHYAGNSALAQEALDEINIDFSERQSASLGRIVSILFSNVGKGENEYPNNGVSYIISSLSENKILVIDERGISECEKEAAIGDVSENGAYKFYCDKFSEILDFLTKNQEPEYSYLNECSAMSKAFHRVIENRNFTTVDGFAVQLMPEKGCFFYTPSINLHSGPIDTPMTPGVSVSPDFTRVDNGSFTFNTLQSEPCAPNAVFGVHFVTGDLAVIWEAGRKISPNLVKNYSSYFSQ
;
A
#
# COMPACT_ATOMS: atom_id res chain seq x y z
N MET A 1 11.17 3.88 -5.17
CA MET A 1 11.03 2.45 -4.75
C MET A 1 10.08 2.38 -3.57
N THR A 2 9.00 1.64 -3.67
CA THR A 2 8.01 1.52 -2.58
C THR A 2 8.56 0.88 -1.29
N LEU A 3 7.81 0.95 -0.18
CA LEU A 3 7.95 0.03 0.93
C LEU A 3 6.63 -0.71 1.16
N VAL A 4 6.70 -2.04 1.23
CA VAL A 4 5.64 -2.90 1.76
C VAL A 4 6.21 -3.69 2.94
N VAL A 5 5.47 -3.71 4.05
CA VAL A 5 5.81 -4.51 5.24
C VAL A 5 4.62 -5.41 5.57
N VAL A 6 4.88 -6.69 5.81
CA VAL A 6 3.89 -7.68 6.25
C VAL A 6 4.39 -8.34 7.53
N ARG A 7 3.54 -8.43 8.56
CA ARG A 7 3.91 -8.96 9.87
C ARG A 7 2.81 -9.83 10.45
N LYS A 8 3.20 -11.00 10.98
CA LYS A 8 2.38 -11.88 11.82
C LYS A 8 2.36 -11.37 13.26
N THR A 9 1.17 -11.32 13.82
CA THR A 9 0.90 -11.07 15.24
C THR A 9 0.10 -12.24 15.80
N ASN A 10 -0.16 -12.24 17.11
CA ASN A 10 -1.05 -13.22 17.74
C ASN A 10 -2.53 -13.15 17.27
N ARG A 11 -2.93 -12.09 16.54
CA ARG A 11 -4.29 -11.93 15.99
C ARG A 11 -4.36 -12.16 14.47
N GLY A 12 -3.24 -12.45 13.83
CA GLY A 12 -3.17 -12.71 12.39
C GLY A 12 -2.14 -11.83 11.69
N ILE A 13 -2.31 -11.68 10.36
CA ILE A 13 -1.33 -11.04 9.49
C ILE A 13 -1.77 -9.61 9.17
N PHE A 14 -0.84 -8.67 9.34
CA PHE A 14 -1.02 -7.25 9.07
C PHE A 14 -0.10 -6.86 7.92
N SER A 15 -0.53 -5.89 7.12
CA SER A 15 0.35 -5.31 6.10
C SER A 15 0.20 -3.81 6.03
N PHE A 16 1.29 -3.16 5.64
CA PHE A 16 1.37 -1.72 5.41
C PHE A 16 2.09 -1.49 4.09
N SER A 17 1.55 -0.60 3.26
CA SER A 17 2.19 -0.20 2.01
C SER A 17 1.95 1.28 1.73
N ASP A 18 2.91 1.93 1.10
CA ASP A 18 2.75 3.28 0.58
C ASP A 18 2.09 3.28 -0.81
N THR A 19 1.61 4.42 -1.31
CA THR A 19 0.95 4.47 -2.64
C THR A 19 1.77 5.19 -3.71
N LYS A 20 2.98 5.68 -3.43
CA LYS A 20 3.77 6.43 -4.41
C LYS A 20 4.12 5.59 -5.65
N LEU A 21 3.98 6.16 -6.85
CA LEU A 21 4.68 5.71 -8.05
C LEU A 21 5.94 6.55 -8.26
N THR A 22 7.06 5.90 -8.58
CA THR A 22 8.28 6.59 -9.00
C THR A 22 8.37 6.48 -10.52
N LEU A 23 8.12 7.57 -11.24
CA LEU A 23 8.31 7.61 -12.69
C LEU A 23 9.75 8.00 -13.04
N GLN A 24 10.27 7.50 -14.18
CA GLN A 24 11.53 7.98 -14.72
C GLN A 24 11.38 9.45 -15.18
N GLU A 25 12.46 10.23 -15.05
CA GLU A 25 12.51 11.71 -15.03
C GLU A 25 11.91 12.46 -16.25
N ASP A 26 11.49 11.75 -17.30
CA ASP A 26 10.92 12.32 -18.54
C ASP A 26 9.40 12.53 -18.54
N SER A 27 8.72 12.20 -17.44
CA SER A 27 7.25 12.27 -17.32
C SER A 27 6.73 13.49 -16.54
N ARG A 28 7.45 14.62 -16.55
CA ARG A 28 7.11 15.87 -15.82
C ARG A 28 5.80 16.57 -16.27
N LEU A 29 4.95 15.89 -17.04
CA LEU A 29 3.68 16.39 -17.56
C LEU A 29 2.46 15.64 -16.99
N SER A 30 2.62 14.61 -16.17
CA SER A 30 1.50 13.89 -15.55
C SER A 30 1.06 14.50 -14.24
N ASN A 31 -0.25 14.59 -14.07
CA ASN A 31 -0.93 15.03 -12.87
C ASN A 31 -0.51 14.16 -11.65
N PRO A 32 -0.01 14.73 -10.54
CA PRO A 32 0.51 13.97 -9.40
C PRO A 32 -0.51 12.99 -8.77
N TYR A 33 -1.82 13.18 -9.00
CA TYR A 33 -2.87 12.23 -8.58
C TYR A 33 -2.87 10.91 -9.36
N LEU A 34 -2.43 10.95 -10.62
CA LEU A 34 -2.28 9.75 -11.47
C LEU A 34 -1.03 8.95 -11.11
N GLU A 35 -0.15 9.50 -10.25
CA GLU A 35 1.12 8.90 -9.84
C GLU A 35 0.99 8.14 -8.51
N SER A 36 -0.17 7.54 -8.29
CA SER A 36 -0.44 6.70 -7.13
C SER A 36 -0.90 5.31 -7.54
N SER A 37 -0.56 4.33 -6.72
CA SER A 37 -0.79 2.92 -6.99
C SER A 37 -1.14 2.18 -5.71
N LEU A 38 -2.19 1.38 -5.75
CA LEU A 38 -2.50 0.49 -4.64
C LEU A 38 -1.53 -0.67 -4.71
N LYS A 39 -0.74 -0.89 -3.66
CA LYS A 39 0.31 -1.93 -3.65
C LYS A 39 -0.05 -3.16 -2.84
N SER A 40 -1.16 -3.08 -2.11
CA SER A 40 -1.71 -4.16 -1.29
C SER A 40 -3.13 -4.45 -1.75
N HIS A 41 -3.34 -5.66 -2.23
CA HIS A 41 -4.60 -6.16 -2.77
C HIS A 41 -5.13 -7.32 -1.94
N ILE A 42 -6.44 -7.35 -1.75
CA ILE A 42 -7.15 -8.54 -1.28
C ILE A 42 -7.58 -9.29 -2.55
N LEU A 43 -7.05 -10.50 -2.77
CA LEU A 43 -7.40 -11.32 -3.94
C LEU A 43 -8.69 -12.09 -3.68
N ILE A 44 -8.73 -12.74 -2.52
CA ILE A 44 -9.90 -13.36 -1.91
C ILE A 44 -9.86 -13.00 -0.43
N PRO A 45 -10.97 -13.10 0.32
CA PRO A 45 -10.98 -12.74 1.73
C PRO A 45 -9.82 -13.27 2.56
N ASP A 46 -9.36 -14.49 2.30
CA ASP A 46 -8.27 -15.12 3.06
C ASP A 46 -6.86 -14.76 2.56
N ILE A 47 -6.70 -14.29 1.31
CA ILE A 47 -5.42 -14.14 0.64
C ILE A 47 -5.21 -12.69 0.20
N SER A 48 -4.10 -12.10 0.66
CA SER A 48 -3.62 -10.81 0.19
C SER A 48 -2.40 -10.97 -0.70
N PHE A 49 -2.27 -10.03 -1.63
CA PHE A 49 -1.18 -9.88 -2.59
C PHE A 49 -0.57 -8.50 -2.44
N HIS A 50 0.75 -8.43 -2.43
CA HIS A 50 1.48 -7.18 -2.38
C HIS A 50 2.61 -7.19 -3.39
N TYR A 51 2.97 -6.02 -3.92
CA TYR A 51 4.06 -5.92 -4.88
C TYR A 51 4.95 -4.70 -4.66
N ALA A 52 6.18 -4.82 -5.14
CA ALA A 52 7.16 -3.74 -5.23
C ALA A 52 7.96 -3.87 -6.53
N GLY A 53 8.24 -2.74 -7.19
CA GLY A 53 8.93 -2.71 -8.48
C GLY A 53 8.00 -2.28 -9.61
N ASN A 54 8.13 -2.92 -10.77
CA ASN A 54 7.41 -2.56 -11.98
C ASN A 54 5.89 -2.80 -11.85
N SER A 55 5.10 -1.72 -11.87
CA SER A 55 3.64 -1.77 -11.72
C SER A 55 2.93 -2.39 -12.92
N ALA A 56 3.50 -2.33 -14.13
CA ALA A 56 2.92 -2.96 -15.31
C ALA A 56 2.98 -4.49 -15.19
N LEU A 57 4.13 -5.03 -14.78
CA LEU A 57 4.29 -6.47 -14.52
C LEU A 57 3.39 -6.95 -13.38
N ALA A 58 3.24 -6.14 -12.33
CA ALA A 58 2.32 -6.46 -11.24
C ALA A 58 0.86 -6.48 -11.71
N GLN A 59 0.47 -5.59 -12.64
CA GLN A 59 -0.89 -5.56 -13.20
C GLN A 59 -1.12 -6.77 -14.11
N GLU A 60 -0.16 -7.14 -14.95
CA GLU A 60 -0.23 -8.37 -15.77
C GLU A 60 -0.46 -9.60 -14.88
N ALA A 61 0.30 -9.73 -13.79
CA ALA A 61 0.14 -10.83 -12.86
C ALA A 61 -1.24 -10.84 -12.17
N LEU A 62 -1.76 -9.67 -11.79
CA LEU A 62 -3.11 -9.53 -11.22
C LEU A 62 -4.19 -9.92 -12.23
N ASP A 63 -4.03 -9.52 -13.50
CA ASP A 63 -4.96 -9.86 -14.57
C ASP A 63 -4.96 -11.38 -14.84
N GLU A 64 -3.79 -12.02 -14.88
CA GLU A 64 -3.66 -13.48 -14.99
C GLU A 64 -4.35 -14.22 -13.82
N ILE A 65 -4.21 -13.72 -12.59
CA ILE A 65 -4.89 -14.27 -11.40
C ILE A 65 -6.42 -14.15 -11.55
N ASN A 66 -6.91 -12.99 -11.98
CA ASN A 66 -8.33 -12.73 -12.16
C ASN A 66 -8.95 -13.63 -13.24
N ILE A 67 -8.23 -13.83 -14.35
CA ILE A 67 -8.63 -14.78 -15.40
C ILE A 67 -8.72 -16.19 -14.81
N ASP A 68 -7.68 -16.66 -14.10
CA ASP A 68 -7.66 -18.01 -13.52
C ASP A 68 -8.85 -18.25 -12.55
N PHE A 69 -9.17 -17.25 -11.71
CA PHE A 69 -10.31 -17.33 -10.79
C PHE A 69 -11.64 -17.40 -11.54
N SER A 70 -11.80 -16.63 -12.61
CA SER A 70 -13.03 -16.61 -13.41
C SER A 70 -13.28 -17.94 -14.14
N GLU A 71 -12.23 -18.58 -14.64
CA GLU A 71 -12.34 -19.84 -15.39
C GLU A 71 -12.54 -21.05 -14.49
N ARG A 72 -11.93 -21.06 -13.30
CA ARG A 72 -11.85 -22.26 -12.45
C ARG A 72 -12.74 -22.24 -11.23
N GLN A 73 -13.33 -21.09 -10.90
CA GLN A 73 -14.17 -20.88 -9.71
C GLN A 73 -13.51 -21.32 -8.39
N SER A 74 -12.18 -21.43 -8.35
CA SER A 74 -11.42 -21.77 -7.15
C SER A 74 -10.06 -21.08 -7.17
N ALA A 75 -9.71 -20.48 -6.04
CA ALA A 75 -8.42 -19.85 -5.80
C ALA A 75 -7.57 -20.83 -4.97
N SER A 76 -6.39 -21.20 -5.47
CA SER A 76 -5.41 -21.95 -4.69
C SER A 76 -4.12 -21.16 -4.55
N LEU A 77 -3.56 -21.14 -3.34
CA LEU A 77 -2.33 -20.42 -3.03
C LEU A 77 -1.20 -20.83 -3.99
N GLY A 78 -1.04 -22.12 -4.27
CA GLY A 78 -0.02 -22.63 -5.18
C GLY A 78 -0.14 -22.11 -6.62
N ARG A 79 -1.37 -21.92 -7.13
CA ARG A 79 -1.59 -21.34 -8.47
C ARG A 79 -1.23 -19.87 -8.51
N ILE A 80 -1.67 -19.11 -7.50
CA ILE A 80 -1.33 -17.69 -7.35
C ILE A 80 0.19 -17.54 -7.31
N VAL A 81 0.88 -18.30 -6.45
CA VAL A 81 2.34 -18.31 -6.35
C VAL A 81 3.00 -18.63 -7.70
N SER A 82 2.47 -19.61 -8.45
CA SER A 82 3.00 -19.95 -9.78
C SER A 82 2.85 -18.82 -10.80
N ILE A 83 1.73 -18.10 -10.79
CA ILE A 83 1.49 -16.94 -11.68
C ILE A 83 2.42 -15.80 -11.30
N LEU A 84 2.58 -15.51 -10.01
CA LEU A 84 3.48 -14.45 -9.58
C LEU A 84 4.94 -14.78 -9.90
N PHE A 85 5.36 -16.01 -9.64
CA PHE A 85 6.74 -16.43 -9.91
C PHE A 85 7.09 -16.40 -11.40
N SER A 86 6.14 -16.70 -12.30
CA SER A 86 6.40 -16.58 -13.75
C SER A 86 6.59 -15.14 -14.23
N ASN A 87 6.11 -14.16 -13.45
CA ASN A 87 6.24 -12.73 -13.73
C ASN A 87 7.52 -12.11 -13.15
N VAL A 88 8.17 -12.78 -12.21
CA VAL A 88 9.47 -12.34 -11.67
C VAL A 88 10.51 -12.33 -12.79
N GLY A 89 11.31 -11.25 -12.88
CA GLY A 89 12.44 -11.16 -13.81
C GLY A 89 12.08 -10.85 -15.27
N LYS A 90 10.79 -10.86 -15.68
CA LYS A 90 10.37 -10.55 -17.06
C LYS A 90 10.90 -9.19 -17.56
N GLY A 91 11.02 -8.19 -16.68
CA GLY A 91 11.50 -6.84 -17.02
C GLY A 91 13.01 -6.64 -16.97
N GLU A 92 13.79 -7.56 -16.39
CA GLU A 92 15.23 -7.37 -16.17
C GLU A 92 16.06 -7.53 -17.45
N ASN A 93 15.56 -8.31 -18.42
CA ASN A 93 16.24 -8.54 -19.68
C ASN A 93 16.27 -7.31 -20.60
N GLU A 94 15.23 -6.47 -20.52
CA GLU A 94 15.15 -5.22 -21.31
C GLU A 94 15.66 -4.01 -20.53
N TYR A 95 15.43 -3.98 -19.21
CA TYR A 95 15.90 -2.91 -18.33
C TYR A 95 16.39 -3.49 -16.98
N PRO A 96 17.70 -3.58 -16.74
CA PRO A 96 18.21 -3.99 -15.44
C PRO A 96 17.69 -2.98 -14.41
N ASN A 97 17.00 -3.48 -13.37
CA ASN A 97 16.22 -2.73 -12.35
C ASN A 97 14.71 -2.56 -12.60
N ASN A 98 14.11 -3.16 -13.64
CA ASN A 98 12.65 -3.20 -13.85
C ASN A 98 11.98 -4.51 -13.35
N GLY A 99 12.61 -5.19 -12.39
CA GLY A 99 12.04 -6.36 -11.73
C GLY A 99 10.80 -6.04 -10.90
N VAL A 100 10.16 -7.10 -10.41
CA VAL A 100 9.01 -7.04 -9.51
C VAL A 100 9.17 -8.12 -8.46
N SER A 101 8.96 -7.74 -7.20
CA SER A 101 8.92 -8.66 -6.06
C SER A 101 7.51 -8.64 -5.48
N TYR A 102 7.12 -9.77 -4.90
CA TYR A 102 5.79 -9.96 -4.34
C TYR A 102 5.84 -10.47 -2.91
N ILE A 103 4.83 -10.09 -2.12
CA ILE A 103 4.47 -10.80 -0.89
C ILE A 103 3.07 -11.35 -1.07
N ILE A 104 2.86 -12.62 -0.72
CA ILE A 104 1.54 -13.24 -0.58
C ILE A 104 1.35 -13.59 0.88
N SER A 105 0.15 -13.30 1.41
CA SER A 105 -0.23 -13.71 2.75
C SER A 105 -1.53 -14.50 2.74
N SER A 106 -1.62 -15.56 3.54
CA SER A 106 -2.87 -16.32 3.77
C SER A 106 -3.16 -16.40 5.26
N LEU A 107 -4.39 -16.03 5.66
CA LEU A 107 -4.82 -16.11 7.06
C LEU A 107 -5.07 -17.54 7.49
N SER A 108 -5.73 -18.35 6.66
CA SER A 108 -6.09 -19.74 6.95
C SER A 108 -4.88 -20.65 7.02
N GLU A 109 -3.87 -20.43 6.17
CA GLU A 109 -2.60 -21.15 6.24
C GLU A 109 -1.62 -20.50 7.23
N ASN A 110 -1.91 -19.29 7.73
CA ASN A 110 -1.01 -18.46 8.53
C ASN A 110 0.39 -18.35 7.89
N LYS A 111 0.43 -18.04 6.59
CA LYS A 111 1.66 -17.97 5.78
C LYS A 111 1.95 -16.57 5.28
N ILE A 112 3.23 -16.25 5.20
CA ILE A 112 3.77 -15.12 4.45
C ILE A 112 4.80 -15.70 3.49
N LEU A 113 4.63 -15.50 2.19
CA LEU A 113 5.54 -15.93 1.14
C LEU A 113 6.11 -14.69 0.44
N VAL A 114 7.43 -14.60 0.36
CA VAL A 114 8.13 -13.64 -0.51
C VAL A 114 8.48 -14.35 -1.80
N ILE A 115 8.18 -13.70 -2.93
CA ILE A 115 8.44 -14.20 -4.27
C ILE A 115 9.25 -13.14 -4.99
N ASP A 116 10.52 -13.43 -5.25
CA ASP A 116 11.46 -12.51 -5.89
C ASP A 116 12.43 -13.27 -6.80
N GLU A 117 13.42 -12.58 -7.37
CA GLU A 117 14.40 -13.13 -8.30
C GLU A 117 15.25 -14.26 -7.70
N ARG A 118 15.31 -14.36 -6.37
CA ARG A 118 16.05 -15.40 -5.65
C ARG A 118 15.20 -16.66 -5.43
N GLY A 119 13.88 -16.58 -5.65
CA GLY A 119 12.96 -17.69 -5.53
C GLY A 119 11.75 -17.39 -4.66
N ILE A 120 11.20 -18.44 -4.06
CA ILE A 120 10.08 -18.38 -3.13
C ILE A 120 10.63 -18.68 -1.74
N SER A 121 10.38 -17.80 -0.77
CA SER A 121 10.75 -18.00 0.62
C SER A 121 9.56 -17.80 1.55
N GLU A 122 9.45 -18.66 2.56
CA GLU A 122 8.44 -18.51 3.61
C GLU A 122 9.01 -17.73 4.78
N CYS A 123 8.24 -16.76 5.28
CA CYS A 123 8.61 -15.93 6.40
C CYS A 123 7.80 -16.29 7.65
N GLU A 124 8.51 -16.63 8.71
CA GLU A 124 7.92 -17.05 9.99
C GLU A 124 7.18 -15.92 10.70
N LYS A 125 7.73 -14.70 10.64
CA LYS A 125 7.23 -13.56 11.42
C LYS A 125 6.93 -12.33 10.59
N GLU A 126 7.84 -11.93 9.72
CA GLU A 126 7.69 -10.71 8.93
C GLU A 126 8.40 -10.80 7.60
N ALA A 127 7.92 -10.03 6.65
CA ALA A 127 8.51 -9.85 5.34
C ALA A 127 8.42 -8.37 4.94
N ALA A 128 9.38 -7.91 4.13
CA ALA A 128 9.34 -6.61 3.49
C ALA A 128 9.91 -6.69 2.08
N ILE A 129 9.37 -5.87 1.18
CA ILE A 129 9.85 -5.71 -0.19
C ILE A 129 9.91 -4.21 -0.55
N GLY A 130 10.73 -3.88 -1.55
CA GLY A 130 10.97 -2.49 -1.97
C GLY A 130 12.22 -1.89 -1.32
N ASP A 131 12.12 -0.74 -0.66
CA ASP A 131 13.25 -0.05 -0.02
C ASP A 131 13.67 -0.72 1.31
N VAL A 132 14.30 -1.88 1.17
CA VAL A 132 14.79 -2.75 2.24
C VAL A 132 16.30 -2.64 2.45
N SER A 133 16.91 -1.56 1.95
CA SER A 133 18.35 -1.32 2.10
C SER A 133 18.75 -1.09 3.56
N GLU A 134 20.03 -1.30 3.91
CA GLU A 134 20.53 -1.21 5.29
C GLU A 134 20.28 0.15 5.94
N ASN A 135 20.28 1.23 5.15
CA ASN A 135 19.95 2.59 5.58
C ASN A 135 18.62 3.09 4.99
N GLY A 136 17.81 2.15 4.51
CA GLY A 136 16.56 2.41 3.79
C GLY A 136 15.35 2.62 4.68
N ALA A 137 14.21 2.80 4.02
CA ALA A 137 12.92 3.02 4.65
C ALA A 137 12.53 1.89 5.61
N TYR A 138 12.79 0.63 5.26
CA TYR A 138 12.48 -0.51 6.12
C TYR A 138 13.28 -0.51 7.44
N LYS A 139 14.58 -0.18 7.39
CA LYS A 139 15.39 -0.10 8.62
C LYS A 139 14.85 0.97 9.56
N PHE A 140 14.51 2.14 9.01
CA PHE A 140 13.92 3.23 9.78
C PHE A 140 12.55 2.84 10.36
N TYR A 141 11.73 2.13 9.59
CA TYR A 141 10.48 1.54 10.09
C TYR A 141 10.73 0.65 11.31
N CYS A 142 11.68 -0.27 11.24
CA CYS A 142 12.00 -1.20 12.34
C CYS A 142 12.47 -0.45 13.60
N ASP A 143 13.29 0.59 13.43
CA ASP A 143 13.78 1.41 14.54
C ASP A 143 12.64 2.16 15.23
N LYS A 144 11.74 2.77 14.44
CA LYS A 144 10.56 3.47 14.96
C LYS A 144 9.53 2.53 15.56
N PHE A 145 9.34 1.36 14.97
CA PHE A 145 8.47 0.33 15.52
C PHE A 145 8.91 -0.06 16.93
N SER A 146 10.21 -0.35 17.10
CA SER A 146 10.78 -0.75 18.39
C SER A 146 10.65 0.37 19.43
N GLU A 147 11.05 1.60 19.08
CA GLU A 147 10.94 2.78 19.95
C GLU A 147 9.49 3.02 20.43
N ILE A 148 8.52 2.95 19.51
CA ILE A 148 7.11 3.20 19.81
C ILE A 148 6.51 2.06 20.61
N LEU A 149 6.83 0.81 20.27
CA LEU A 149 6.34 -0.36 20.99
C LEU A 149 6.82 -0.35 22.45
N ASP A 150 8.10 -0.05 22.67
CA ASP A 150 8.68 0.07 24.02
C ASP A 150 7.98 1.18 24.82
N PHE A 151 7.69 2.31 24.19
CA PHE A 151 6.95 3.40 24.84
C PHE A 151 5.52 2.99 25.23
N LEU A 152 4.79 2.33 24.32
CA LEU A 152 3.39 1.92 24.54
C LEU A 152 3.27 0.81 25.60
N THR A 153 4.26 -0.06 25.71
CA THR A 153 4.24 -1.21 26.62
C THR A 153 4.72 -0.88 28.03
N LYS A 154 5.43 0.24 28.23
CA LYS A 154 6.12 0.58 29.49
C LYS A 154 5.22 0.65 30.74
N ASN A 155 3.91 0.78 30.61
CA ASN A 155 2.97 0.89 31.74
C ASN A 155 1.58 0.27 31.46
N GLN A 156 1.48 -0.74 30.60
CA GLN A 156 0.19 -1.29 30.19
C GLN A 156 0.03 -2.78 30.51
N GLU A 157 -1.21 -3.16 30.81
CA GLU A 157 -1.60 -4.55 31.05
C GLU A 157 -1.37 -5.40 29.78
N PRO A 158 -0.99 -6.68 29.93
CA PRO A 158 -0.73 -7.59 28.81
C PRO A 158 -1.89 -7.74 27.82
N GLU A 159 -3.12 -7.50 28.27
CA GLU A 159 -4.34 -7.56 27.45
C GLU A 159 -4.37 -6.53 26.30
N TYR A 160 -3.64 -5.41 26.44
CA TYR A 160 -3.50 -4.38 25.39
C TYR A 160 -2.31 -4.61 24.47
N SER A 161 -1.50 -5.65 24.69
CA SER A 161 -0.27 -5.93 23.92
C SER A 161 -0.47 -5.91 22.40
N TYR A 162 -1.56 -6.51 21.92
CA TYR A 162 -1.92 -6.51 20.50
C TYR A 162 -2.24 -5.11 19.97
N LEU A 163 -3.05 -4.33 20.70
CA LEU A 163 -3.40 -2.96 20.28
C LEU A 163 -2.16 -2.07 20.24
N ASN A 164 -1.21 -2.30 21.16
CA ASN A 164 0.08 -1.63 21.17
C ASN A 164 0.93 -2.03 19.97
N GLU A 165 0.99 -3.31 19.60
CA GLU A 165 1.71 -3.76 18.41
C GLU A 165 1.11 -3.15 17.14
N CYS A 166 -0.22 -3.18 16.97
CA CYS A 166 -0.90 -2.54 15.85
C CYS A 166 -0.68 -1.03 15.79
N SER A 167 -0.78 -0.34 16.93
CA SER A 167 -0.51 1.10 17.00
C SER A 167 0.95 1.41 16.70
N ALA A 168 1.90 0.58 17.14
CA ALA A 168 3.32 0.75 16.87
C ALA A 168 3.62 0.55 15.39
N MET A 169 3.09 -0.50 14.76
CA MET A 169 3.25 -0.74 13.32
C MET A 169 2.72 0.43 12.49
N SER A 170 1.48 0.86 12.77
CA SER A 170 0.86 1.97 12.05
C SER A 170 1.66 3.27 12.23
N LYS A 171 1.98 3.67 13.46
CA LYS A 171 2.75 4.89 13.72
C LYS A 171 4.14 4.85 13.10
N ALA A 172 4.83 3.70 13.17
CA ALA A 172 6.15 3.54 12.57
C ALA A 172 6.11 3.71 11.05
N PHE A 173 5.11 3.14 10.38
CA PHE A 173 4.95 3.30 8.93
C PHE A 173 4.64 4.76 8.54
N HIS A 174 3.79 5.44 9.31
CA HIS A 174 3.56 6.88 9.11
C HIS A 174 4.83 7.70 9.28
N ARG A 175 5.70 7.36 10.25
CA ARG A 175 7.01 8.02 10.39
C ARG A 175 7.90 7.86 9.16
N VAL A 176 7.81 6.74 8.44
CA VAL A 176 8.52 6.54 7.18
C VAL A 176 8.00 7.53 6.14
N ILE A 177 6.68 7.60 5.94
CA ILE A 177 6.05 8.50 4.95
C ILE A 177 6.36 9.97 5.27
N GLU A 178 6.33 10.36 6.55
CA GLU A 178 6.64 11.73 6.99
C GLU A 178 8.12 12.11 6.85
N ASN A 179 9.01 11.13 6.67
CA ASN A 179 10.44 11.37 6.65
C ASN A 179 10.92 11.79 5.26
N ARG A 180 11.23 13.08 5.11
CA ARG A 180 11.67 13.71 3.85
C ARG A 180 12.98 13.16 3.27
N ASN A 181 13.75 12.41 4.06
CA ASN A 181 14.96 11.77 3.54
C ASN A 181 14.63 10.58 2.62
N PHE A 182 13.42 10.01 2.73
CA PHE A 182 12.96 8.97 1.83
C PHE A 182 12.16 9.58 0.68
N THR A 183 12.76 9.60 -0.51
CA THR A 183 12.07 10.01 -1.74
C THR A 183 11.29 8.86 -2.37
N THR A 184 11.58 7.64 -1.93
CA THR A 184 11.17 6.35 -2.49
C THR A 184 9.78 5.94 -2.00
N VAL A 185 9.41 6.31 -0.77
CA VAL A 185 8.17 5.96 -0.07
C VAL A 185 7.35 7.22 0.21
N ASP A 186 6.09 7.26 -0.19
CA ASP A 186 5.23 8.44 -0.02
C ASP A 186 3.74 8.11 -0.28
N GLY A 187 2.87 9.10 -0.16
CA GLY A 187 1.45 8.95 -0.43
C GLY A 187 0.66 8.46 0.77
N PHE A 188 -0.23 7.50 0.57
CA PHE A 188 -1.10 6.97 1.62
C PHE A 188 -0.50 5.74 2.29
N ALA A 189 -0.56 5.67 3.61
CA ALA A 189 -0.39 4.42 4.34
C ALA A 189 -1.65 3.56 4.15
N VAL A 190 -1.56 2.54 3.29
CA VAL A 190 -2.62 1.54 3.13
C VAL A 190 -2.34 0.41 4.10
N GLN A 191 -3.32 0.11 4.95
CA GLN A 191 -3.24 -0.97 5.94
C GLN A 191 -4.25 -2.07 5.64
N LEU A 192 -3.78 -3.31 5.53
CA LEU A 192 -4.64 -4.49 5.66
C LEU A 192 -4.50 -5.08 7.05
N MET A 193 -5.62 -5.48 7.62
CA MET A 193 -5.67 -6.21 8.89
C MET A 193 -6.67 -7.38 8.81
N PRO A 194 -6.53 -8.38 9.70
CA PRO A 194 -7.43 -9.51 9.75
C PRO A 194 -8.63 -9.24 10.67
N GLU A 195 -9.84 -9.50 10.21
CA GLU A 195 -11.05 -9.56 11.03
C GLU A 195 -11.90 -10.75 10.58
N LYS A 196 -12.33 -11.57 11.55
CA LYS A 196 -13.24 -12.71 11.33
C LYS A 196 -12.78 -13.66 10.20
N GLY A 197 -11.47 -13.88 10.09
CA GLY A 197 -10.88 -14.78 9.09
C GLY A 197 -10.72 -14.17 7.70
N CYS A 198 -10.86 -12.86 7.56
CA CYS A 198 -10.70 -12.15 6.30
C CYS A 198 -9.79 -10.94 6.45
N PHE A 199 -9.11 -10.58 5.36
CA PHE A 199 -8.47 -9.27 5.22
C PHE A 199 -9.51 -8.18 4.96
N PHE A 200 -9.22 -6.98 5.45
CA PHE A 200 -9.94 -5.77 5.10
C PHE A 200 -9.01 -4.56 5.09
N TYR A 201 -9.38 -3.56 4.30
CA TYR A 201 -8.70 -2.27 4.28
C TYR A 201 -9.16 -1.44 5.48
N THR A 202 -8.22 -1.03 6.31
CA THR A 202 -8.53 -0.23 7.49
C THR A 202 -8.88 1.19 7.07
N PRO A 203 -10.07 1.72 7.38
CA PRO A 203 -10.35 3.13 7.19
C PRO A 203 -9.49 3.93 8.15
N SER A 204 -8.83 4.98 7.67
CA SER A 204 -8.08 5.89 8.53
C SER A 204 -8.16 7.32 8.03
N ILE A 205 -8.09 8.26 8.98
CA ILE A 205 -8.01 9.70 8.68
C ILE A 205 -6.57 10.11 8.95
N ASN A 206 -5.87 10.49 7.88
CA ASN A 206 -4.49 10.96 7.98
C ASN A 206 -4.42 12.44 7.63
N LEU A 207 -3.91 13.22 8.56
CA LEU A 207 -3.62 14.63 8.35
C LEU A 207 -2.13 14.76 8.07
N HIS A 208 -1.77 14.88 6.79
CA HIS A 208 -0.42 15.27 6.42
C HIS A 208 -0.34 16.78 6.28
N SER A 209 0.65 17.39 6.92
CA SER A 209 0.99 18.80 6.74
C SER A 209 2.47 18.90 6.40
N GLY A 210 2.80 18.74 5.11
CA GLY A 210 4.08 19.21 4.59
C GLY A 210 4.13 20.74 4.56
N PRO A 211 5.32 21.37 4.64
CA PRO A 211 5.45 22.78 4.33
C PRO A 211 5.16 22.97 2.85
N ILE A 212 4.31 23.94 2.55
CA ILE A 212 3.91 24.22 1.17
C ILE A 212 5.06 24.99 0.51
N ASP A 213 5.87 24.30 -0.28
CA ASP A 213 6.87 24.91 -1.16
C ASP A 213 6.15 25.64 -2.29
N THR A 214 5.67 26.84 -1.98
CA THR A 214 5.05 27.73 -2.94
C THR A 214 6.13 28.70 -3.42
N PRO A 215 6.59 28.65 -4.69
CA PRO A 215 7.53 29.64 -5.19
C PRO A 215 6.88 31.03 -5.11
N MET A 216 7.27 31.82 -4.10
CA MET A 216 6.73 33.15 -3.90
C MET A 216 7.41 34.11 -4.88
N THR A 217 6.67 34.55 -5.89
CA THR A 217 7.08 35.71 -6.70
C THR A 217 6.50 36.96 -6.04
N PRO A 218 7.32 37.97 -5.68
CA PRO A 218 6.82 39.19 -5.03
C PRO A 218 5.71 39.85 -5.86
N GLY A 219 4.57 40.15 -5.23
CA GLY A 219 3.42 40.80 -5.88
C GLY A 219 2.45 39.86 -6.61
N VAL A 220 2.71 38.54 -6.64
CA VAL A 220 1.79 37.55 -7.21
C VAL A 220 1.11 36.79 -6.08
N SER A 221 -0.23 36.84 -6.04
CA SER A 221 -1.02 35.96 -5.17
C SER A 221 -0.94 34.54 -5.70
N VAL A 222 -0.17 33.68 -5.04
CA VAL A 222 -0.15 32.25 -5.34
C VAL A 222 -1.09 31.55 -4.37
N SER A 223 -2.12 30.87 -4.88
CA SER A 223 -2.94 30.00 -4.05
C SER A 223 -2.11 28.76 -3.70
N PRO A 224 -2.00 28.36 -2.43
CA PRO A 224 -1.37 27.10 -2.07
C PRO A 224 -2.12 25.96 -2.76
N ASP A 225 -1.40 25.03 -3.36
CA ASP A 225 -1.99 23.82 -3.94
C ASP A 225 -2.16 22.75 -2.86
N PHE A 226 -3.31 22.80 -2.18
CA PHE A 226 -3.70 21.81 -1.18
C PHE A 226 -4.27 20.52 -1.79
N THR A 227 -4.28 20.40 -3.12
CA THR A 227 -4.81 19.19 -3.73
C THR A 227 -3.81 18.03 -3.60
N ARG A 228 -2.50 18.31 -3.45
CA ARG A 228 -1.43 17.30 -3.50
C ARG A 228 -1.28 16.50 -2.20
N VAL A 229 -0.84 15.24 -2.30
CA VAL A 229 -0.67 14.35 -1.13
C VAL A 229 0.42 14.84 -0.16
N ASP A 230 1.42 15.57 -0.65
CA ASP A 230 2.51 16.16 0.14
C ASP A 230 2.11 17.46 0.88
N ASN A 231 1.06 18.16 0.42
CA ASN A 231 0.67 19.50 0.90
C ASN A 231 -0.80 19.63 1.33
N GLY A 232 -1.58 18.55 1.32
CA GLY A 232 -3.04 18.55 1.53
C GLY A 232 -3.51 17.75 2.75
N SER A 233 -4.65 18.15 3.32
CA SER A 233 -5.40 17.33 4.29
C SER A 233 -6.41 16.45 3.55
N PHE A 234 -6.41 15.15 3.84
CA PHE A 234 -7.29 14.20 3.18
C PHE A 234 -7.96 13.26 4.17
N THR A 235 -9.10 12.72 3.74
CA THR A 235 -9.82 11.67 4.45
C THR A 235 -10.00 10.54 3.46
N PHE A 236 -9.64 9.31 3.81
CA PHE A 236 -9.97 8.18 2.96
C PHE A 236 -10.93 7.25 3.64
N ASN A 237 -11.84 6.71 2.84
CA ASN A 237 -12.86 5.78 3.25
C ASN A 237 -12.73 4.51 2.41
N THR A 238 -12.90 3.39 3.06
CA THR A 238 -12.90 2.08 2.41
C THR A 238 -14.35 1.66 2.29
N LEU A 239 -14.86 1.61 1.06
CA LEU A 239 -16.19 1.11 0.78
C LEU A 239 -16.06 -0.36 0.36
N GLN A 240 -16.31 -1.24 1.30
CA GLN A 240 -16.46 -2.66 1.01
C GLN A 240 -17.96 -2.98 1.03
N SER A 241 -18.48 -3.59 -0.04
CA SER A 241 -19.90 -3.95 -0.13
C SER A 241 -20.32 -4.87 1.02
N GLU A 242 -19.41 -5.77 1.43
CA GLU A 242 -19.54 -6.64 2.60
C GLU A 242 -18.15 -6.90 3.19
N PRO A 243 -18.02 -7.13 4.51
CA PRO A 243 -16.81 -7.71 5.07
C PRO A 243 -16.43 -8.95 4.26
N CYS A 244 -15.14 -9.14 3.95
CA CYS A 244 -14.65 -10.27 3.17
C CYS A 244 -14.93 -10.25 1.64
N ALA A 245 -15.59 -9.22 1.07
CA ALA A 245 -15.85 -9.21 -0.37
C ALA A 245 -14.58 -8.96 -1.22
N PRO A 246 -14.31 -9.75 -2.28
CA PRO A 246 -13.10 -9.67 -3.12
C PRO A 246 -13.03 -8.49 -4.11
N ASN A 247 -13.79 -7.41 -3.88
CA ASN A 247 -13.80 -6.23 -4.76
C ASN A 247 -14.00 -4.96 -3.94
N ALA A 248 -13.16 -4.76 -2.92
CA ALA A 248 -13.23 -3.56 -2.11
C ALA A 248 -12.95 -2.32 -2.98
N VAL A 249 -13.75 -1.29 -2.81
CA VAL A 249 -13.49 0.01 -3.42
C VAL A 249 -12.79 0.87 -2.38
N PHE A 250 -11.55 1.23 -2.64
CA PHE A 250 -10.78 2.11 -1.78
C PHE A 250 -10.89 3.53 -2.34
N GLY A 251 -11.46 4.46 -1.57
CA GLY A 251 -11.71 5.84 -2.00
C GLY A 251 -10.99 6.84 -1.10
N VAL A 252 -10.16 7.70 -1.70
CA VAL A 252 -9.56 8.85 -1.01
C VAL A 252 -10.30 10.11 -1.43
N HIS A 253 -10.74 10.89 -0.46
CA HIS A 253 -11.33 12.21 -0.65
C HIS A 253 -10.38 13.28 -0.12
N PHE A 254 -10.07 14.27 -0.95
CA PHE A 254 -9.26 15.42 -0.53
C PHE A 254 -10.19 16.51 -0.01
N VAL A 255 -9.96 16.99 1.21
CA VAL A 255 -10.84 17.99 1.85
C VAL A 255 -10.88 19.30 1.05
N THR A 256 -9.78 19.59 0.36
CA THR A 256 -9.61 20.74 -0.53
C THR A 256 -9.51 20.26 -1.98
N GLY A 257 -10.56 20.48 -2.76
CA GLY A 257 -10.68 20.10 -4.18
C GLY A 257 -11.85 19.14 -4.41
N ASP A 258 -12.59 19.30 -5.50
CA ASP A 258 -13.64 18.34 -5.89
C ASP A 258 -13.02 17.06 -6.49
N LEU A 259 -12.07 16.45 -5.78
CA LEU A 259 -11.25 15.35 -6.28
C LEU A 259 -11.36 14.14 -5.36
N ALA A 260 -11.68 12.99 -5.96
CA ALA A 260 -11.56 11.69 -5.31
C ALA A 260 -10.69 10.75 -6.14
N VAL A 261 -9.95 9.90 -5.47
CA VAL A 261 -9.14 8.83 -6.08
C VAL A 261 -9.74 7.50 -5.66
N ILE A 262 -10.14 6.69 -6.62
CA ILE A 262 -10.88 5.46 -6.39
C ILE A 262 -10.12 4.27 -6.98
N TRP A 263 -9.79 3.29 -6.15
CA TRP A 263 -9.22 2.03 -6.60
C TRP A 263 -10.26 0.92 -6.52
N GLU A 264 -10.33 0.12 -7.57
CA GLU A 264 -11.06 -1.16 -7.58
C GLU A 264 -10.08 -2.26 -7.15
N ALA A 265 -9.97 -2.49 -5.83
CA ALA A 265 -9.04 -3.46 -5.30
C ALA A 265 -9.34 -4.86 -5.84
N GLY A 266 -8.28 -5.59 -6.18
CA GLY A 266 -8.38 -6.89 -6.83
C GLY A 266 -8.56 -6.83 -8.35
N ARG A 267 -8.78 -5.65 -8.95
CA ARG A 267 -8.94 -5.50 -10.41
C ARG A 267 -7.91 -4.58 -11.05
N LYS A 268 -7.66 -3.43 -10.43
CA LYS A 268 -6.74 -2.42 -10.95
C LYS A 268 -5.80 -1.93 -9.88
N ILE A 269 -4.54 -1.84 -10.26
CA ILE A 269 -3.46 -1.29 -9.45
C ILE A 269 -3.50 0.26 -9.49
N SER A 270 -3.79 0.82 -10.67
CA SER A 270 -3.95 2.26 -10.88
C SER A 270 -5.35 2.75 -10.49
N PRO A 271 -5.48 3.97 -9.94
CA PRO A 271 -6.77 4.52 -9.59
C PRO A 271 -7.56 5.07 -10.77
N ASN A 272 -8.87 5.18 -10.59
CA ASN A 272 -9.74 6.08 -11.33
C ASN A 272 -9.77 7.45 -10.63
N LEU A 273 -9.54 8.52 -11.39
CA LEU A 273 -9.63 9.90 -10.89
C LEU A 273 -11.03 10.45 -11.13
N VAL A 274 -11.70 10.90 -10.08
CA VAL A 274 -13.02 11.55 -10.17
C VAL A 274 -12.87 13.04 -9.86
N LYS A 275 -13.14 13.89 -10.85
CA LYS A 275 -13.23 15.36 -10.71
C LYS A 275 -14.70 15.76 -10.56
N ASN A 276 -14.98 16.85 -9.83
CA ASN A 276 -16.33 17.37 -9.57
C ASN A 276 -17.22 16.42 -8.74
N TYR A 277 -16.65 15.75 -7.72
CA TYR A 277 -17.35 14.76 -6.89
C TYR A 277 -18.67 15.29 -6.27
N SER A 278 -18.75 16.57 -5.92
CA SER A 278 -19.97 17.22 -5.41
C SER A 278 -21.17 17.15 -6.38
N SER A 279 -20.92 17.10 -7.69
CA SER A 279 -21.98 16.95 -8.71
C SER A 279 -22.44 15.49 -8.92
N TYR A 280 -21.68 14.51 -8.45
CA TYR A 280 -21.95 13.09 -8.68
C TYR A 280 -23.04 12.53 -7.76
N PHE A 281 -23.29 13.18 -6.61
CA PHE A 281 -24.32 12.79 -5.63
C PHE A 281 -25.57 13.67 -5.69
N SER A 282 -25.64 14.60 -6.65
CA SER A 282 -26.81 15.44 -6.89
C SER A 282 -27.68 14.94 -8.06
N GLN A 283 -27.42 13.73 -8.55
CA GLN A 283 -28.26 12.97 -9.48
C GLN A 283 -28.88 11.76 -8.77
#